data_AF-A0A4Y8L2B2-F1
#
_entry.id   AF-A0A4Y8L2B2-F1
#
_cell.length_a   1.000
_cell.length_b   1.000
_cell.length_c   1.000
_cell.angle_alpha   90.00
_cell.angle_beta   90.00
_cell.angle_gamma   90.00
#
_symmetry.space_group_name_H-M   'P 1'
#
loop_
_entity.id
_entity.type
_entity.pdbx_description
1 polymer ?
#
loop_
_entity_poly.entity_id
_entity_poly.type
_entity_poly.pdbx_seq_one_letter_code
_entity_poly.pdbx_strand_id
1 'polypeptide(L)'
;MTEFLSTYLEPILAFVSGGGLFTLVSMKYSKKQAEANAMKAVQEVYQSTIKDLRDTNDYLKAEISTLRETVSQNTKDISQLQRYKCTVLECSLRKTE
;
A
#
# COMPACT_ATOMS: atom_id res chain seq x y z
N MET A 1 42.47 -30.48 42.73
CA MET A 1 43.14 -29.48 41.85
C MET A 1 42.73 -29.62 40.38
N THR A 2 42.31 -30.79 39.91
CA THR A 2 41.84 -31.00 38.53
C THR A 2 40.46 -30.40 38.23
N GLU A 3 39.55 -30.40 39.21
CA GLU A 3 38.19 -29.84 39.00
C GLU A 3 38.18 -28.32 38.80
N PHE A 4 39.04 -27.59 39.50
CA PHE A 4 39.12 -26.13 39.37
C PHE A 4 39.62 -25.69 37.99
N LEU A 5 40.50 -26.48 37.37
CA LEU A 5 41.00 -26.24 36.02
C LEU A 5 39.93 -26.52 34.95
N SER A 6 39.16 -27.61 35.05
CA SER A 6 38.10 -27.90 34.07
C SER A 6 36.92 -26.91 34.18
N THR A 7 36.47 -26.60 35.40
CA THR A 7 35.30 -25.71 35.60
C THR A 7 35.56 -24.26 35.18
N TYR A 8 36.78 -23.75 35.34
CA TYR A 8 37.09 -22.35 35.03
C TYR A 8 37.95 -22.15 33.78
N LEU A 9 38.91 -23.05 33.50
CA LEU A 9 39.87 -22.83 32.41
C LEU A 9 39.31 -23.24 31.04
N GLU A 10 38.55 -24.34 30.94
CA GLU A 10 37.94 -24.77 29.66
C GLU A 10 36.98 -23.74 29.03
N PRO A 11 36.02 -23.14 29.75
CA PRO A 11 35.14 -22.13 29.15
C PRO A 11 35.89 -20.86 28.75
N ILE A 12 36.92 -20.47 29.50
CA ILE A 12 37.80 -19.33 29.15
C ILE A 12 38.64 -19.67 27.92
N LEU A 13 39.21 -20.87 27.85
CA LEU A 13 39.99 -21.31 26.70
C LEU A 13 39.12 -21.37 25.45
N ALA A 14 37.91 -21.94 25.53
CA ALA A 14 36.95 -21.99 24.43
C ALA A 14 36.49 -20.59 23.98
N PHE A 15 36.32 -19.66 24.93
CA PHE A 15 36.03 -18.26 24.64
C PHE A 15 37.20 -17.58 23.92
N VAL A 16 38.44 -17.81 24.35
CA VAL A 16 39.64 -17.21 23.74
C VAL A 16 40.03 -17.88 22.41
N SER A 17 39.85 -19.21 22.31
CA SER A 17 40.29 -20.02 21.17
C SER A 17 39.24 -20.15 20.06
N GLY A 18 37.95 -19.94 20.35
CA GLY A 18 36.90 -20.15 19.35
C GLY A 18 35.69 -19.20 19.42
N GLY A 19 35.38 -18.58 20.56
CA GLY A 19 34.03 -18.01 20.76
C GLY A 19 33.92 -16.48 20.89
N GLY A 20 34.91 -15.80 21.46
CA GLY A 20 34.74 -14.43 21.96
C GLY A 20 34.62 -13.37 20.87
N LEU A 21 35.36 -13.52 19.77
CA LEU A 21 35.23 -12.64 18.60
C LEU A 21 34.01 -13.02 17.74
N PHE A 22 33.67 -14.31 17.72
CA PHE A 22 32.55 -14.84 16.95
C PHE A 22 31.20 -14.35 17.48
N THR A 23 31.05 -14.17 18.80
CA THR A 23 29.83 -13.60 19.39
C THR A 23 29.64 -12.12 19.06
N LEU A 24 30.70 -11.30 19.05
CA LEU A 24 30.61 -9.88 18.66
C LEU A 24 30.26 -9.71 17.18
N VAL A 25 30.87 -10.54 16.34
CA VAL A 25 30.56 -10.60 14.91
C VAL A 25 29.12 -11.06 14.72
N SER A 26 28.75 -12.23 15.26
CA SER A 26 27.38 -12.75 15.26
C SER A 26 26.35 -11.70 15.72
N MET A 27 26.62 -10.95 16.78
CA MET A 27 25.74 -9.91 17.31
C MET A 27 25.60 -8.71 16.35
N LYS A 28 26.66 -8.33 15.62
CA LYS A 28 26.55 -7.31 14.55
C LYS A 28 25.81 -7.83 13.33
N TYR A 29 26.01 -9.09 12.96
CA TYR A 29 25.33 -9.73 11.83
C TYR A 29 23.85 -9.94 12.13
N SER A 30 23.49 -10.39 13.34
CA SER A 30 22.09 -10.54 13.76
C SER A 30 21.37 -9.20 13.83
N LYS A 31 22.05 -8.14 14.29
CA LYS A 31 21.52 -6.76 14.24
C LYS A 31 21.28 -6.31 12.79
N LYS A 32 22.27 -6.47 11.90
CA LYS A 32 22.11 -6.14 10.46
C LYS A 32 20.99 -6.96 9.80
N GLN A 33 20.83 -8.22 10.17
CA GLN A 33 19.79 -9.08 9.63
C GLN A 33 18.40 -8.65 10.12
N ALA A 34 18.27 -8.29 11.40
CA ALA A 34 17.05 -7.73 11.95
C ALA A 34 16.69 -6.39 11.29
N GLU A 35 17.67 -5.50 11.10
CA GLU A 35 17.49 -4.24 10.38
C GLU A 35 17.08 -4.46 8.92
N ALA A 36 17.68 -5.43 8.23
CA ALA A 36 17.31 -5.77 6.85
C ALA A 36 15.89 -6.35 6.74
N ASN A 37 15.48 -7.19 7.70
CA ASN A 37 14.13 -7.75 7.74
C ASN A 37 13.08 -6.67 8.06
N ALA A 38 13.40 -5.73 8.95
CA ALA A 38 12.55 -4.58 9.23
C ALA A 38 12.44 -3.64 8.02
N MET A 39 13.54 -3.41 7.29
CA MET A 39 13.52 -2.60 6.05
C MET A 39 12.66 -3.23 4.96
N LYS A 40 12.67 -4.57 4.82
CA LYS A 40 11.80 -5.26 3.84
C LYS A 40 10.32 -5.06 4.15
N ALA A 41 9.92 -5.23 5.41
CA ALA A 41 8.54 -5.02 5.83
C ALA A 41 8.07 -3.58 5.55
N VAL A 42 8.94 -2.60 5.83
CA VAL A 42 8.67 -1.19 5.53
C VAL A 42 8.55 -0.94 4.02
N GLN A 43 9.43 -1.54 3.21
CA GLN A 43 9.39 -1.42 1.75
C GLN A 43 8.12 -2.01 1.15
N GLU A 44 7.65 -3.15 1.66
CA GLU A 44 6.40 -3.79 1.25
C GLU A 44 5.20 -2.90 1.54
N VAL A 45 5.12 -2.35 2.76
CA VAL A 45 4.06 -1.39 3.12
C VAL A 45 4.07 -0.17 2.21
N TYR A 46 5.24 0.43 1.96
CA TYR A 46 5.35 1.57 1.05
C TYR A 46 4.86 1.24 -0.37
N GLN A 47 5.26 0.09 -0.92
CA GLN A 47 4.81 -0.33 -2.24
C GLN A 47 3.30 -0.58 -2.27
N SER A 48 2.75 -1.19 -1.22
CA SER A 48 1.31 -1.42 -1.08
C SER A 48 0.55 -0.10 -1.02
N THR A 49 1.00 0.87 -0.22
CA THR A 49 0.36 2.18 -0.10
C THR A 49 0.42 2.94 -1.43
N ILE A 50 1.55 2.92 -2.13
CA ILE A 50 1.67 3.57 -3.45
C ILE A 50 0.69 2.94 -4.45
N LYS A 51 0.54 1.61 -4.42
CA LYS A 51 -0.41 0.92 -5.30
C LYS A 51 -1.85 1.32 -4.97
N ASP A 52 -2.23 1.28 -3.70
CA ASP A 52 -3.57 1.65 -3.23
C ASP A 52 -3.96 3.10 -3.62
N LEU A 53 -3.01 4.03 -3.48
CA LEU A 53 -3.20 5.42 -3.91
C LEU A 53 -3.41 5.55 -5.42
N ARG A 54 -2.69 4.74 -6.23
CA ARG A 54 -2.86 4.73 -7.69
C ARG A 54 -4.21 4.16 -8.09
N ASP A 55 -4.58 3.02 -7.51
CA ASP A 55 -5.86 2.36 -7.77
C ASP A 55 -7.03 3.29 -7.41
N THR A 56 -6.94 3.99 -6.27
CA THR A 56 -7.92 5.01 -5.86
C THR A 56 -7.96 6.18 -6.84
N ASN A 57 -6.81 6.66 -7.32
CA ASN A 57 -6.76 7.76 -8.29
C ASN A 57 -7.45 7.39 -9.61
N ASP A 58 -7.24 6.16 -10.08
CA ASP A 58 -7.84 5.68 -11.32
C ASP A 58 -9.35 5.44 -11.17
N TYR A 59 -9.78 4.90 -10.03
CA TYR A 59 -11.20 4.80 -9.68
C TYR A 59 -11.88 6.19 -9.70
N LEU A 60 -11.29 7.18 -9.01
CA LEU A 60 -11.83 8.54 -8.96
C LEU A 60 -11.88 9.20 -10.34
N LYS A 61 -10.87 8.98 -11.19
CA LYS A 61 -10.89 9.49 -12.58
C LYS A 61 -12.03 8.88 -13.39
N ALA A 62 -12.25 7.58 -13.26
CA ALA A 62 -13.34 6.90 -13.94
C ALA A 62 -14.69 7.46 -13.48
N GLU A 63 -14.89 7.62 -12.17
CA GLU A 63 -16.12 8.19 -11.60
C GLU A 63 -16.35 9.65 -12.02
N ILE A 64 -15.30 10.48 -12.07
CA ILE A 64 -15.41 11.85 -12.58
C ILE A 64 -15.80 11.84 -14.07
N SER A 65 -15.28 10.92 -14.86
CA SER A 65 -15.63 10.80 -16.28
C SER A 65 -17.10 10.46 -16.47
N THR A 66 -17.63 9.48 -15.74
CA THR A 66 -19.04 9.07 -15.83
C THR A 66 -19.97 10.17 -15.31
N LEU A 67 -19.60 10.85 -14.23
CA LEU A 67 -20.35 11.99 -13.71
C LEU A 67 -20.40 13.14 -14.72
N ARG A 68 -19.28 13.44 -15.39
CA ARG A 68 -19.24 14.48 -16.44
C ARG A 68 -20.15 14.13 -17.61
N GLU A 69 -20.17 12.87 -18.03
CA GLU A 69 -21.05 12.40 -19.09
C GLU A 69 -22.52 12.51 -18.68
N THR A 70 -22.84 12.09 -17.47
CA THR A 70 -24.19 12.21 -16.90
C THR A 70 -24.64 13.67 -16.79
N VAL A 71 -23.78 14.57 -16.32
CA VAL A 71 -24.06 16.02 -16.27
C VAL A 71 -24.25 16.59 -17.67
N SER A 72 -23.44 16.17 -18.64
CA SER A 72 -23.58 16.60 -20.03
C SER A 72 -24.93 16.16 -20.61
N GLN A 73 -25.32 14.91 -20.36
CA GLN A 73 -26.58 14.37 -20.84
C GLN A 73 -27.77 15.06 -20.16
N ASN A 74 -27.74 15.19 -18.84
CA ASN A 74 -28.77 15.92 -18.09
C ASN A 74 -28.91 17.37 -18.58
N THR A 75 -27.80 18.04 -18.90
CA THR A 75 -27.82 19.40 -19.46
C THR A 75 -28.52 19.43 -20.82
N LYS A 76 -28.23 18.45 -21.69
CA LYS A 76 -28.93 18.32 -22.97
C LYS A 76 -30.42 18.09 -22.73
N ASP A 77 -30.80 17.17 -21.86
CA ASP A 77 -32.20 16.83 -21.60
C ASP A 77 -32.97 18.02 -21.03
N ILE A 78 -32.37 18.76 -20.08
CA ILE A 78 -32.94 20.03 -19.57
C ILE A 78 -33.14 21.03 -20.70
N SER A 79 -32.15 21.22 -21.57
CA SER A 79 -32.27 22.14 -22.71
C SER A 79 -33.37 21.71 -23.68
N GLN A 80 -33.58 20.40 -23.88
CA GLN A 80 -34.67 19.89 -24.70
C GLN A 80 -36.01 20.19 -24.04
N LEU A 81 -36.17 19.85 -22.75
CA LEU A 81 -37.37 20.10 -21.97
C LEU A 81 -37.75 21.58 -21.93
N GLN A 82 -36.78 22.48 -21.80
CA GLN A 82 -37.02 23.93 -21.86
C GLN A 82 -37.59 24.41 -23.20
N ARG A 83 -37.35 23.69 -24.31
CA ARG A 83 -37.99 24.01 -25.61
C ARG A 83 -39.47 23.68 -25.63
N TYR A 84 -39.93 22.74 -24.80
CA TYR A 84 -41.34 22.45 -24.65
C TYR A 84 -41.97 23.51 -23.73
N LYS A 85 -42.90 24.30 -24.25
CA LYS A 85 -43.72 25.16 -23.39
C LYS A 85 -44.60 24.25 -22.53
N CYS A 86 -44.67 24.49 -21.21
CA CYS A 86 -45.49 23.71 -20.25
C CYS A 86 -47.01 23.69 -20.55
N THR A 87 -47.45 24.37 -21.62
CA THR A 87 -48.82 24.40 -22.12
C THR A 87 -49.13 23.31 -23.14
N VAL A 88 -48.12 22.60 -23.66
CA VAL A 88 -48.31 21.53 -24.66
C VAL A 88 -48.49 20.20 -23.92
N LEU A 89 -49.75 19.89 -23.57
CA LEU A 89 -50.16 18.57 -23.05
C LEU A 89 -50.22 17.50 -24.14
N GLU A 90 -50.13 17.89 -25.41
CA GLU A 90 -50.17 16.95 -26.52
C GLU A 90 -48.88 16.14 -26.62
N CYS A 91 -49.02 14.82 -26.54
CA CYS A 91 -47.95 13.84 -26.67
C CYS A 91 -47.31 13.79 -28.08
N SER A 92 -47.69 14.68 -29.00
CA SER A 92 -47.27 14.68 -30.42
C SER A 92 -45.80 15.02 -30.64
N LEU A 93 -45.14 15.63 -29.64
CA LEU A 93 -43.72 16.00 -29.70
C LEU A 93 -42.80 15.08 -28.87
N ARG A 94 -43.32 13.95 -28.34
CA ARG A 94 -42.51 12.92 -27.71
C ARG A 94 -41.71 12.23 -28.82
N LYS A 95 -40.37 12.39 -28.80
CA LYS A 95 -39.50 11.59 -29.66
C LYS A 95 -39.72 10.13 -29.30
N THR A 96 -40.36 9.36 -30.19
CA THR A 96 -40.21 7.92 -30.24
C THR A 96 -38.80 7.65 -30.76
N GLU A 97 -37.88 7.35 -29.85
CA GLU A 97 -36.70 6.55 -30.20
C GLU A 97 -37.10 5.08 -30.33
#